data_AF-A0AAD7CY94-F1
#
_entry.id   AF-A0AAD7CY94-F1
#
_cell.length_a   1.000
_cell.length_b   1.000
_cell.length_c   1.000
_cell.angle_alpha   90.00
_cell.angle_beta   90.00
_cell.angle_gamma   90.00
#
_symmetry.space_group_name_H-M   'P 1'
#
loop_
_entity.id
_entity.type
_entity.pdbx_description
1 polymer ?
#
loop_
_entity_poly.entity_id
_entity_poly.type
_entity_poly.pdbx_seq_one_letter_code
_entity_poly.pdbx_strand_id
1 'polypeptide(L)' 'MDQNKNVDYTSRIPTEIWLRCWSTSLRYDLKGLVLVCRYFRAICQPLLFQHQRFRAPSVEDI' A
#
# COMPACT_ATOMS: atom_id res chain seq x y z
N MET A 1 23.32 -28.24 22.38
CA MET A 1 22.18 -28.52 21.49
C MET A 1 21.30 -27.29 21.49
N ASP A 2 21.58 -26.37 20.58
CA ASP A 2 20.80 -25.14 20.41
C ASP A 2 19.42 -25.47 19.87
N GLN A 3 18.39 -25.07 20.62
CA GLN A 3 17.01 -25.18 20.20
C GLN A 3 16.81 -24.25 19.01
N ASN A 4 16.72 -24.84 17.82
CA ASN A 4 16.35 -24.17 16.58
C ASN A 4 14.88 -23.70 16.74
N LYS A 5 14.69 -22.50 17.28
CA LYS A 5 13.38 -21.85 17.36
C LYS A 5 12.87 -21.71 15.94
N ASN A 6 11.84 -22.47 15.59
CA ASN A 6 11.04 -22.20 14.40
C ASN A 6 10.53 -20.77 14.54
N VAL A 7 11.22 -19.82 13.88
CA VAL A 7 10.78 -18.45 13.79
C VAL A 7 9.49 -18.51 12.99
N ASP A 8 8.38 -18.24 13.67
CA ASP A 8 7.08 -18.20 13.04
C ASP A 8 7.00 -16.97 12.11
N TYR A 9 7.46 -17.15 10.87
CA TYR A 9 7.33 -16.16 9.81
C TYR A 9 5.87 -15.93 9.39
N THR A 10 4.90 -16.67 9.98
CA THR A 10 3.47 -16.43 9.74
C THR A 10 2.92 -15.28 10.57
N SER A 11 3.70 -14.74 11.52
CA SER A 11 3.41 -13.46 12.15
C SER A 11 3.36 -12.39 11.06
N ARG A 12 2.14 -12.00 10.68
CA ARG A 12 1.91 -10.99 9.66
C ARG A 12 2.68 -9.74 10.06
N ILE A 13 3.54 -9.27 9.16
CA ILE A 13 4.26 -8.00 9.33
C ILE A 13 3.23 -6.92 9.70
N PRO A 14 3.47 -6.13 10.76
CA PRO A 14 2.55 -5.09 11.19
C PRO A 14 2.22 -4.11 10.08
N THR A 15 0.98 -3.61 10.09
CA THR A 15 0.47 -2.68 9.06
C THR A 15 1.35 -1.43 8.95
N GLU A 16 1.89 -0.95 10.06
CA GLU A 16 2.75 0.24 10.14
C GLU A 16 4.05 0.07 9.36
N ILE A 17 4.58 -1.15 9.31
CA ILE A 17 5.80 -1.46 8.55
C ILE A 17 5.49 -1.41 7.05
N TRP A 18 4.40 -2.04 6.61
CA TRP A 18 3.94 -1.95 5.22
C TRP A 18 3.65 -0.52 4.78
N LEU A 19 2.97 0.26 5.62
CA LEU A 19 2.69 1.67 5.35
C LEU A 19 3.98 2.47 5.15
N ARG A 20 5.00 2.25 6.00
CA ARG A 20 6.31 2.89 5.82
C ARG A 20 6.97 2.47 4.51
N CYS A 21 6.99 1.16 4.21
CA CYS A 21 7.58 0.64 2.98
C CYS A 21 6.93 1.20 1.71
N TRP A 22 5.61 1.44 1.73
CA TRP A 22 4.87 1.86 0.53
C TRP A 22 4.56 3.36 0.49
N SER A 23 4.89 4.11 1.54
CA SER A 23 4.66 5.57 1.62
C SER A 23 5.33 6.37 0.49
N THR A 24 6.41 5.84 -0.08
CA THR A 24 7.18 6.46 -1.18
C THR A 24 6.97 5.75 -2.52
N SER A 25 6.13 4.71 -2.58
CA SER A 25 5.88 3.97 -3.82
C SER A 25 5.09 4.79 -4.84
N LEU A 26 5.33 4.52 -6.13
CA LEU A 26 4.59 5.19 -7.20
C LEU A 26 3.13 4.70 -7.23
N ARG A 27 2.24 5.55 -7.75
CA ARG A 27 0.81 5.22 -7.93
C ARG A 27 0.61 3.93 -8.73
N TYR A 28 1.49 3.65 -9.70
CA TYR A 28 1.44 2.43 -10.51
C TYR A 28 1.70 1.18 -9.64
N ASP A 29 2.73 1.20 -8.81
CA ASP A 29 3.08 0.09 -7.92
C ASP A 29 2.00 -0.17 -6.88
N LEU A 30 1.45 0.91 -6.27
CA LEU A 30 0.35 0.83 -5.32
C LEU A 30 -0.90 0.18 -5.94
N LYS A 31 -1.19 0.44 -7.23
CA LYS A 31 -2.29 -0.25 -7.94
C LYS A 31 -2.03 -1.75 -8.07
N GLY A 32 -0.79 -2.15 -8.33
CA GLY A 32 -0.41 -3.57 -8.36
C GLY A 32 -0.60 -4.24 -6.99
N LEU A 33 -0.15 -3.58 -5.92
CA LEU A 33 -0.25 -4.11 -4.54
C LEU A 33 -1.71 -4.33 -4.09
N VAL A 34 -2.63 -3.45 -4.49
CA VAL A 34 -4.07 -3.60 -4.22
C VAL A 34 -4.65 -4.91 -4.78
N LEU A 35 -4.06 -5.46 -5.85
CA LEU A 35 -4.54 -6.68 -6.50
C LEU A 35 -3.99 -7.96 -5.87
N VAL A 36 -2.95 -7.87 -5.03
CA VAL A 36 -2.30 -9.04 -4.42
C VAL A 36 -3.23 -9.73 -3.42
N CYS A 37 -3.79 -8.98 -2.48
CA CYS A 37 -4.73 -9.53 -1.48
C CYS A 37 -5.58 -8.43 -0.82
N ARG A 38 -6.63 -8.86 -0.10
CA ARG A 38 -7.52 -7.95 0.64
C ARG A 38 -6.77 -7.11 1.69
N TYR A 39 -5.75 -7.69 2.32
CA TYR A 39 -4.94 -6.99 3.33
C TYR A 39 -4.14 -5.85 2.70
N PHE A 40 -3.45 -6.11 1.58
CA PHE A 40 -2.69 -5.07 0.87
C PHE A 40 -3.61 -4.01 0.28
N ARG A 41 -4.79 -4.39 -0.21
CA ARG A 41 -5.83 -3.43 -0.62
C ARG A 41 -6.19 -2.46 0.50
N ALA A 42 -6.43 -2.96 1.71
CA ALA A 42 -6.77 -2.11 2.86
C ALA A 42 -5.64 -1.11 3.21
N ILE A 43 -4.38 -1.53 3.09
CA ILE A 43 -3.22 -0.68 3.37
C ILE A 43 -2.96 0.35 2.25
N CYS A 44 -3.02 -0.08 0.99
CA CYS A 44 -2.67 0.77 -0.15
C CYS A 44 -3.76 1.77 -0.54
N GLN A 45 -5.02 1.51 -0.19
CA GLN A 45 -6.13 2.41 -0.50
C GLN A 45 -5.87 3.84 0.01
N PRO A 46 -5.62 4.12 1.30
CA PRO A 46 -5.33 5.49 1.75
C PRO A 46 -4.14 6.13 1.01
N LEU A 47 -3.09 5.36 0.70
CA LEU A 47 -1.90 5.86 -0.02
C LEU A 47 -2.24 6.29 -1.47
N LEU A 48 -3.12 5.55 -2.16
CA LEU A 48 -3.57 5.89 -3.52
C LEU A 48 -4.41 7.16 -3.60
N PHE A 49 -5.12 7.50 -2.52
CA PHE A 49 -6.00 8.66 -2.46
C PHE A 49 -5.38 9.84 -1.69
N GLN A 50 -4.18 9.69 -1.10
CA GLN A 50 -3.50 10.72 -0.31
C GLN A 50 -3.23 12.02 -1.09
N HIS A 51 -2.88 11.91 -2.37
CA HIS A 51 -2.46 13.05 -3.20
C HIS A 51 -3.39 13.30 -4.39
N GLN A 52 -4.71 13.31 -4.16
CA GLN A 52 -5.67 13.65 -5.21
C GLN A 52 -5.96 15.14 -5.21
N ARG A 53 -5.88 15.74 -6.40
CA ARG A 53 -6.32 17.11 -6.64
C ARG A 53 -7.52 17.06 -7.56
N PHE A 54 -8.57 17.76 -7.17
CA PHE A 54 -9.68 18.03 -8.07
C PHE A 54 -9.19 18.93 -9.21
N ARG A 55 -9.49 18.55 -10.45
CA ARG A 55 -9.32 19.40 -11.63
C ARG A 55 -10.71 19.74 -12.13
N ALA A 56 -11.12 21.00 -11.98
CA ALA A 56 -12.33 21.50 -12.61
C ALA A 56 -12.18 21.46 -14.13
N PRO A 57 -13.25 21.21 -14.90
CA PRO A 57 -13.22 21.42 -16.34
C PRO A 57 -12.88 22.88 -16.65
N SER A 58 -11.97 23.15 -17.59
CA SER A 58 -11.76 24.52 -18.04
C SER A 58 -12.81 24.87 -19.11
N VAL A 59 -13.13 26.16 -19.23
CA VAL A 59 -14.07 26.65 -20.25
C VAL A 59 -13.53 26.39 -21.67
N GLU A 60 -12.24 26.08 -21.81
CA GLU A 60 -11.57 25.77 -23.07
C GLU A 60 -11.80 24.32 -23.53
N ASP A 61 -12.35 23.45 -22.67
CA ASP A 61 -12.66 22.05 -22.97
C ASP A 61 -14.09 21.86 -23.55
N ILE A 62 -14.85 22.94 -23.78
CA ILE A 62 -16.25 22.95 -24.31
C ILE A 62 -16.30 23.48 -25.74
#